data_AF-A0A1L5L193-F1
#
_entry.id   AF-A0A1L5L193-F1
#
_cell.length_a   1.000
_cell.length_b   1.000
_cell.length_c   1.000
_cell.angle_alpha   90.00
_cell.angle_beta   90.00
_cell.angle_gamma   90.00
#
_symmetry.space_group_name_H-M   'P 1'
#
loop_
_entity.id
_entity.type
_entity.pdbx_description
1 polymer ?
#
loop_
_entity_poly.entity_id
_entity_poly.type
_entity_poly.pdbx_seq_one_letter_code
_entity_poly.pdbx_strand_id
1 'polypeptide(L)'
;MKFWQRYWYYIGGVAFVILAFAMGLWGSAALDYVQVLLIFSWMGMLVHQFEEYAWPGGFPLISNMIVFNEIERPDRYILNQRQCFVSNVVLCYLCYIVPIFFPQLIWLAAAQIFQGLWQIPAHGIVLNMRLKSKYNPGLLLFCFH
;
A
#
# COMPACT_ATOMS: atom_id res chain seq x y z
N MET A 1 20.60 5.10 5.38
CA MET A 1 19.74 4.14 4.63
C MET A 1 19.06 3.09 5.51
N LYS A 2 19.71 2.49 6.52
CA LYS A 2 19.07 1.47 7.39
C LYS A 2 17.82 1.96 8.13
N PHE A 3 17.81 3.23 8.57
CA PHE A 3 16.65 3.85 9.24
C PHE A 3 15.43 3.88 8.30
N TRP A 4 15.58 4.46 7.11
CA TRP A 4 14.48 4.54 6.15
C TRP A 4 13.97 3.15 5.75
N GLN A 5 14.87 2.21 5.47
CA GLN A 5 14.49 0.83 5.19
C GLN A 5 13.68 0.17 6.31
N ARG A 6 13.87 0.59 7.57
CA ARG A 6 13.19 -0.01 8.73
C ARG A 6 11.87 0.66 9.09
N TYR A 7 11.73 1.95 8.80
CA TYR A 7 10.61 2.77 9.28
C TYR A 7 9.80 3.44 8.15
N TRP A 8 9.97 3.00 6.90
CA TRP A 8 9.30 3.60 5.74
C TRP A 8 7.77 3.64 5.86
N TYR A 9 7.14 2.63 6.46
CA TYR A 9 5.69 2.58 6.66
C TYR A 9 5.20 3.62 7.68
N TYR A 10 5.99 3.96 8.71
CA TYR A 10 5.70 5.09 9.59
C TYR A 10 5.83 6.43 8.87
N ILE A 11 6.84 6.57 8.01
CA ILE A 11 7.01 7.76 7.17
C ILE A 11 5.81 7.90 6.22
N GLY A 12 5.34 6.79 5.65
CA GLY A 12 4.11 6.74 4.86
C GLY A 12 2.87 7.14 5.66
N GLY A 13 2.72 6.67 6.89
CA GLY A 13 1.64 7.08 7.80
C GLY A 13 1.66 8.59 8.10
N VAL A 14 2.84 9.17 8.34
CA VAL A 14 2.98 10.63 8.50
C VAL A 14 2.62 11.36 7.21
N ALA A 15 3.06 10.86 6.06
CA ALA A 15 2.71 11.43 4.77
C ALA A 15 1.19 11.40 4.52
N PHE A 16 0.51 10.32 4.91
CA PHE A 16 -0.95 10.23 4.86
C PHE A 16 -1.63 11.33 5.69
N VAL A 17 -1.18 11.54 6.93
CA VAL A 17 -1.75 12.58 7.80
C VAL A 17 -1.60 13.97 7.16
N ILE A 18 -0.41 14.28 6.63
CA ILE A 18 -0.16 15.56 5.96
C ILE A 18 -1.06 15.71 4.73
N LEU A 19 -1.16 14.67 3.90
CA LEU A 19 -2.02 14.67 2.71
C LEU A 19 -3.50 14.79 3.06
N ALA A 20 -3.95 14.17 4.14
CA ALA A 20 -5.33 14.27 4.61
C ALA A 20 -5.70 15.71 4.97
N PHE A 21 -4.83 16.42 5.70
CA PHE A 21 -5.04 17.86 5.97
C PHE A 21 -4.96 18.70 4.68
N ALA A 22 -3.97 18.44 3.82
CA ALA A 22 -3.80 19.19 2.58
C ALA A 22 -5.01 19.05 1.64
N MET A 23 -5.49 17.82 1.44
CA MET A 23 -6.64 17.54 0.55
C MET A 23 -7.97 17.95 1.16
N GLY A 24 -8.12 17.81 2.48
CA GLY A 24 -9.35 18.16 3.21
C GLY A 24 -9.59 19.66 3.34
N LEU A 25 -8.54 20.47 3.42
CA LEU A 25 -8.68 21.93 3.58
C LEU A 25 -8.79 22.68 2.24
N TRP A 26 -7.95 22.33 1.25
CA TRP A 26 -7.84 23.11 0.01
C TRP A 26 -7.53 22.29 -1.24
N GLY A 27 -6.81 21.17 -1.10
CA GLY A 27 -6.29 20.42 -2.24
C GLY A 27 -7.38 19.83 -3.14
N SER A 28 -8.51 19.40 -2.56
CA SER A 28 -9.64 18.86 -3.34
C SER A 28 -10.35 19.91 -4.20
N ALA A 29 -10.31 21.19 -3.82
CA ALA A 29 -10.93 22.27 -4.59
C ALA A 29 -9.97 22.90 -5.62
N ALA A 30 -8.66 22.74 -5.42
CA ALA A 30 -7.62 23.37 -6.23
C ALA A 30 -7.07 22.49 -7.37
N LEU A 31 -7.44 21.21 -7.41
CA LEU A 31 -6.88 20.22 -8.34
C LEU A 31 -7.95 19.65 -9.25
N ASP A 32 -7.52 19.14 -10.42
CA ASP A 32 -8.41 18.46 -11.34
C ASP A 32 -8.98 17.17 -10.73
N TYR A 33 -10.21 16.84 -11.11
CA TYR A 33 -10.92 15.67 -10.57
C TYR A 33 -10.12 14.36 -10.65
N VAL A 34 -9.43 14.13 -11.77
CA VAL A 34 -8.58 12.94 -11.94
C VAL A 34 -7.40 12.96 -10.97
N GLN A 35 -6.75 14.11 -10.77
CA GLN A 35 -5.65 14.24 -9.81
C GLN A 35 -6.12 14.00 -8.38
N VAL A 36 -7.29 14.53 -8.03
CA VAL A 36 -7.91 14.30 -6.72
C VAL A 36 -8.11 12.80 -6.50
N LEU A 37 -8.68 12.07 -7.47
CA LEU A 37 -8.86 10.62 -7.40
C LEU A 37 -7.53 9.87 -7.24
N LEU A 38 -6.50 10.23 -8.01
CA LEU A 38 -5.19 9.60 -7.93
C LEU A 38 -4.51 9.87 -6.58
N ILE A 39 -4.67 11.05 -6.01
CA ILE A 39 -4.14 11.37 -4.67
C ILE A 39 -4.88 10.56 -3.60
N PHE A 40 -6.20 10.45 -3.66
CA PHE A 40 -6.96 9.65 -2.70
C PHE A 40 -6.62 8.15 -2.80
N SER A 41 -6.46 7.63 -4.02
CA SER A 41 -5.97 6.27 -4.26
C SER A 41 -4.57 6.07 -3.65
N TRP A 42 -3.67 7.05 -3.80
CA TRP A 42 -2.35 7.02 -3.17
C TRP A 42 -2.42 7.05 -1.64
N MET A 43 -3.29 7.89 -1.08
CA MET A 43 -3.54 7.93 0.36
C MET A 43 -4.05 6.58 0.88
N GLY A 44 -4.95 5.92 0.15
CA GLY A 44 -5.40 4.57 0.48
C GLY A 44 -4.26 3.57 0.54
N MET A 45 -3.34 3.61 -0.44
CA MET A 45 -2.15 2.76 -0.46
C MET A 45 -1.19 3.03 0.71
N LEU A 46 -1.01 4.30 1.12
CA LEU A 46 -0.19 4.64 2.28
C LEU A 46 -0.71 4.03 3.58
N VAL A 47 -2.03 4.09 3.80
CA VAL A 47 -2.63 3.49 5.00
C VAL A 47 -2.61 1.96 4.88
N HIS A 48 -2.83 1.38 3.69
CA HIS A 48 -2.71 -0.07 3.45
C HIS A 48 -1.34 -0.60 3.85
N GLN A 49 -0.27 0.08 3.41
CA GLN A 49 1.09 -0.22 3.85
C GLN A 49 1.31 0.01 5.36
N PHE A 50 0.66 1.01 5.95
CA PHE A 50 0.74 1.17 7.40
C PHE A 50 0.09 -0.03 8.13
N GLU A 51 -1.06 -0.52 7.66
CA GLU A 51 -1.75 -1.67 8.24
C GLU A 51 -0.91 -2.95 8.13
N GLU A 52 -0.34 -3.20 6.95
CA GLU A 52 0.46 -4.40 6.66
C GLU A 52 1.75 -4.51 7.47
N TYR A 53 2.41 -3.37 7.75
CA TYR A 53 3.77 -3.35 8.31
C TYR A 53 3.88 -2.73 9.70
N ALA A 54 2.95 -1.86 10.11
CA ALA A 54 2.99 -1.16 11.40
C ALA A 54 1.97 -1.73 12.40
N TRP A 55 0.67 -1.62 12.09
CA TRP A 55 -0.39 -2.05 13.00
C TRP A 55 -1.65 -2.50 12.26
N PRO A 56 -2.14 -3.74 12.46
CA PRO A 56 -1.59 -4.76 13.37
C PRO A 56 -0.28 -5.39 12.86
N GLY A 57 0.10 -5.11 11.61
CA GLY A 57 1.36 -5.56 11.03
C GLY A 57 1.41 -7.06 10.75
N GLY A 58 2.59 -7.56 10.38
CA GLY A 58 2.83 -9.01 10.22
C GLY A 58 2.56 -9.57 8.83
N PHE A 59 2.18 -8.74 7.85
CA PHE A 59 1.97 -9.18 6.47
C PHE A 59 3.16 -9.96 5.87
N PRO A 60 4.43 -9.52 6.01
CA PRO A 60 5.56 -10.23 5.42
C PRO A 60 5.73 -11.64 5.98
N LEU A 61 5.57 -11.79 7.29
CA LEU A 61 5.68 -13.07 8.00
C LEU A 61 4.56 -14.03 7.55
N ILE A 62 3.32 -13.56 7.57
CA ILE A 62 2.13 -14.31 7.15
C ILE A 62 2.29 -14.77 5.70
N SER A 63 2.68 -13.86 4.81
CA SER A 63 2.86 -14.17 3.40
C SER A 63 4.00 -15.17 3.16
N ASN A 64 5.12 -15.05 3.86
CA ASN A 64 6.20 -16.05 3.78
C ASN A 64 5.71 -17.44 4.21
N MET A 65 4.97 -17.55 5.31
CA MET A 65 4.47 -18.84 5.80
C MET A 65 3.37 -19.44 4.94
N ILE A 66 2.43 -18.63 4.44
CA ILE A 66 1.15 -19.11 3.90
C ILE A 66 1.09 -19.01 2.37
N VAL A 67 1.75 -18.01 1.80
CA VAL A 67 1.82 -17.86 0.34
C VAL A 67 3.01 -18.61 -0.21
N PHE A 68 4.16 -18.49 0.44
CA PHE A 68 5.43 -19.07 -0.01
C PHE A 68 5.81 -20.40 0.67
N ASN A 69 5.02 -20.88 1.64
CA ASN A 69 5.27 -22.12 2.39
C ASN A 69 6.65 -22.17 3.08
N GLU A 70 7.21 -21.02 3.48
CA GLU A 70 8.47 -20.93 4.21
C GLU A 70 8.21 -21.00 5.72
N ILE A 71 8.61 -22.11 6.34
CA ILE A 71 8.33 -22.40 7.76
C ILE A 71 9.60 -22.30 8.61
N GLU A 72 10.78 -22.52 8.04
CA GLU A 72 12.03 -22.54 8.80
C GLU A 72 12.49 -21.12 9.16
N ARG A 73 12.38 -20.18 8.21
CA ARG A 73 12.85 -18.79 8.39
C ARG A 73 11.90 -17.76 7.76
N PRO A 74 10.62 -17.73 8.19
CA PRO A 74 9.63 -16.82 7.64
C PRO A 74 9.94 -15.34 7.90
N ASP A 75 10.89 -15.02 8.78
CA ASP A 75 11.36 -13.66 9.07
C ASP A 75 12.40 -13.12 8.07
N ARG A 76 12.98 -13.98 7.21
CA ARG A 76 14.16 -13.61 6.38
C ARG A 76 14.03 -13.89 4.90
N TYR A 77 13.12 -14.76 4.46
CA TYR A 77 12.94 -15.15 3.06
C TYR A 77 11.47 -15.46 2.79
N ILE A 78 10.81 -15.04 1.71
CA ILE A 78 11.23 -14.21 0.56
C ILE A 78 11.03 -12.70 0.84
N LEU A 79 9.98 -12.32 1.57
CA LEU A 79 9.63 -10.94 1.91
C LEU A 79 10.45 -10.44 3.11
N ASN A 80 11.74 -10.20 2.89
CA ASN A 80 12.57 -9.54 3.89
C ASN A 80 12.41 -8.02 3.86
N GLN A 81 12.83 -7.34 4.93
CA GLN A 81 12.70 -5.88 5.09
C GLN A 81 13.21 -5.06 3.89
N ARG A 82 14.31 -5.50 3.25
CA ARG A 82 14.87 -4.78 2.09
C ARG A 82 14.02 -4.97 0.85
N GLN A 83 13.57 -6.20 0.60
CA GLN A 83 12.67 -6.49 -0.50
C GLN A 83 11.37 -5.70 -0.34
N CYS A 84 10.76 -5.72 0.85
CA CYS A 84 9.56 -4.96 1.14
C CYS A 84 9.77 -3.45 0.96
N PHE A 85 10.92 -2.92 1.38
CA PHE A 85 11.25 -1.51 1.15
C PHE A 85 11.35 -1.18 -0.34
N VAL A 86 12.05 -1.99 -1.14
CA VAL A 86 12.20 -1.72 -2.58
C VAL A 86 10.87 -1.83 -3.31
N SER A 87 10.08 -2.88 -3.05
CA SER A 87 8.79 -3.05 -3.70
C SER A 87 7.79 -1.96 -3.35
N ASN A 88 7.74 -1.55 -2.07
CA ASN A 88 6.79 -0.54 -1.62
C ASN A 88 7.28 0.87 -1.90
N VAL A 89 8.44 1.27 -1.39
CA VAL A 89 8.89 2.67 -1.45
C VAL A 89 9.43 3.06 -2.81
N VAL A 90 10.10 2.14 -3.51
CA VAL A 90 10.66 2.48 -4.83
C VAL A 90 9.62 2.20 -5.91
N LEU A 91 9.20 0.95 -6.07
CA LEU A 91 8.33 0.58 -7.19
C LEU A 91 6.90 1.10 -7.02
N CYS A 92 6.26 0.84 -5.88
CA CYS A 92 4.88 1.26 -5.68
C CYS A 92 4.74 2.79 -5.65
N TYR A 93 5.63 3.51 -4.95
CA TYR A 93 5.50 4.99 -4.91
C TYR A 93 5.74 5.59 -6.29
N LEU A 94 6.65 5.05 -7.10
CA LEU A 94 6.80 5.52 -8.48
C LEU A 94 5.51 5.30 -9.28
N CYS A 95 4.89 4.13 -9.17
CA CYS A 95 3.63 3.83 -9.87
C CYS A 95 2.45 4.70 -9.41
N TYR A 96 2.44 5.16 -8.15
CA TYR A 96 1.36 5.99 -7.61
C TYR A 96 1.61 7.50 -7.72
N ILE A 97 2.86 7.94 -7.64
CA ILE A 97 3.19 9.37 -7.63
C ILE A 97 3.31 9.92 -9.06
N VAL A 98 3.89 9.16 -9.99
CA VAL A 98 4.05 9.61 -11.37
C VAL A 98 2.71 9.98 -12.03
N PRO A 99 1.64 9.16 -11.94
CA PRO A 99 0.37 9.49 -12.58
C PRO A 99 -0.29 10.76 -12.02
N ILE A 100 -0.04 11.13 -10.76
CA ILE A 100 -0.58 12.36 -10.15
C ILE A 100 -0.08 13.62 -10.87
N PHE A 101 1.18 13.60 -11.34
CA PHE A 101 1.78 14.71 -12.09
C PHE A 101 1.44 14.68 -13.59
N PHE A 102 0.98 13.54 -14.10
CA PHE A 102 0.61 13.36 -15.50
C PHE A 102 -0.81 12.75 -15.64
N PRO A 103 -1.85 13.38 -15.05
CA PRO A 103 -3.22 12.84 -15.03
C PRO A 103 -3.83 12.68 -16.44
N GLN A 104 -3.32 13.42 -17.43
CA GLN A 104 -3.70 13.33 -18.84
C GLN A 104 -3.27 12.01 -19.50
N LEU A 105 -2.27 11.32 -18.93
CA LEU A 105 -1.83 10.01 -19.41
C LEU A 105 -2.77 8.94 -18.84
N ILE A 106 -3.96 8.81 -19.42
CA ILE A 106 -5.06 8.03 -18.87
C ILE A 106 -4.70 6.57 -18.55
N TRP A 107 -3.79 5.97 -19.31
CA TRP A 107 -3.33 4.60 -19.06
C TRP A 107 -2.45 4.48 -17.81
N LEU A 108 -1.67 5.51 -17.48
CA LEU A 108 -0.90 5.55 -16.23
C LEU A 108 -1.83 5.76 -15.04
N ALA A 109 -2.80 6.66 -15.17
CA ALA A 109 -3.84 6.87 -14.17
C ALA A 109 -4.64 5.58 -13.92
N ALA A 110 -5.08 4.91 -14.99
CA ALA A 110 -5.80 3.65 -14.89
C ALA A 110 -4.95 2.55 -14.24
N ALA A 111 -3.67 2.43 -14.58
CA ALA A 111 -2.77 1.45 -13.97
C ALA A 111 -2.67 1.61 -12.45
N GLN A 112 -2.59 2.84 -11.95
CA GLN A 112 -2.60 3.12 -10.52
C GLN A 112 -3.89 2.63 -9.85
N ILE A 113 -5.05 2.97 -10.44
CA ILE A 113 -6.35 2.54 -9.91
C ILE A 113 -6.47 1.01 -9.93
N PHE A 114 -6.10 0.35 -11.04
CA PHE A 114 -6.13 -1.10 -11.14
C PHE A 114 -5.21 -1.79 -10.13
N GLN A 115 -4.05 -1.20 -9.83
CA GLN A 115 -3.16 -1.72 -8.80
C GLN A 115 -3.82 -1.68 -7.41
N GLY A 116 -4.57 -0.62 -7.08
CA GLY A 116 -5.37 -0.55 -5.87
C GLY A 116 -6.49 -1.60 -5.85
N LEU A 117 -7.23 -1.73 -6.96
CA LEU A 117 -8.29 -2.73 -7.12
C LEU A 117 -7.78 -4.17 -7.00
N TRP A 118 -6.55 -4.46 -7.41
CA TRP A 118 -5.95 -5.79 -7.27
C TRP A 118 -5.75 -6.21 -5.80
N GLN A 119 -5.64 -5.26 -4.87
CA GLN A 119 -5.51 -5.58 -3.44
C GLN A 119 -6.79 -6.19 -2.87
N ILE A 120 -7.94 -5.87 -3.46
CA ILE A 120 -9.25 -6.39 -3.07
C ILE A 120 -9.29 -7.93 -3.15
N PRO A 121 -9.09 -8.58 -4.31
CA PRO A 121 -9.08 -10.04 -4.37
C PRO A 121 -7.88 -10.65 -3.64
N ALA A 122 -6.73 -9.98 -3.61
CA ALA A 122 -5.53 -10.49 -2.93
C ALA A 122 -5.74 -10.66 -1.43
N HIS A 123 -6.17 -9.60 -0.73
CA HIS A 123 -6.41 -9.63 0.72
C HIS A 123 -7.81 -10.13 1.07
N GLY A 124 -8.83 -9.71 0.33
CA GLY A 124 -10.23 -10.04 0.60
C GLY A 124 -10.55 -11.52 0.42
N ILE A 125 -9.96 -12.16 -0.59
CA ILE A 125 -10.30 -13.54 -0.98
C ILE A 125 -9.11 -14.47 -0.75
N VAL A 126 -7.99 -14.26 -1.46
CA VAL A 126 -6.90 -15.24 -1.51
C VAL A 126 -6.23 -15.43 -0.14
N LEU A 127 -5.83 -14.33 0.51
CA LEU A 127 -5.17 -14.43 1.81
C LEU A 127 -6.11 -14.99 2.89
N ASN A 128 -7.36 -14.52 2.95
CA ASN A 128 -8.36 -15.02 3.90
C ASN A 128 -8.63 -16.53 3.72
N MET A 129 -8.77 -17.00 2.47
CA MET A 129 -8.95 -18.42 2.16
C MET A 129 -7.76 -19.27 2.61
N ARG A 130 -6.53 -18.79 2.38
CA ARG A 130 -5.31 -19.53 2.77
C ARG A 130 -5.03 -19.49 4.27
N LEU A 131 -5.32 -18.35 4.93
CA LEU A 131 -5.22 -18.19 6.39
C LEU A 131 -6.32 -18.92 7.16
N LYS A 132 -7.43 -19.27 6.50
CA LYS A 132 -8.67 -19.73 7.16
C LYS A 132 -9.13 -18.77 8.26
N SER A 133 -8.89 -17.47 8.06
CA SER A 133 -9.21 -16.39 9.01
C SER A 133 -10.17 -15.40 8.35
N LYS A 134 -10.97 -14.73 9.18
CA LYS A 134 -11.83 -13.61 8.75
C LYS A 134 -11.05 -12.29 8.62
N TYR A 135 -9.81 -12.25 9.09
CA TYR A 135 -8.95 -11.06 9.06
C TYR A 135 -7.51 -11.40 8.68
N ASN A 136 -6.90 -10.52 7.88
CA ASN A 136 -5.46 -10.50 7.60
C ASN A 136 -4.97 -9.05 7.51
N PRO A 137 -3.68 -8.77 7.78
CA PRO A 137 -3.13 -7.44 7.61
C PRO A 137 -3.27 -6.97 6.16
N GLY A 138 -3.87 -5.79 5.99
CA GLY A 138 -4.25 -5.22 4.68
C GLY A 138 -5.73 -5.41 4.34
N LEU A 139 -6.51 -6.12 5.17
CA LEU A 139 -7.93 -6.36 4.96
C LEU A 139 -8.82 -5.19 5.44
N LEU A 140 -8.47 -4.47 6.51
CA LEU A 140 -9.31 -3.35 6.99
C LEU A 140 -9.39 -2.21 5.97
N LEU A 141 -8.35 -2.05 5.16
CA LEU A 141 -8.28 -1.04 4.11
C LEU A 141 -8.91 -1.39 2.78
N PHE A 142 -9.50 -2.58 2.68
CA PHE A 142 -10.38 -2.96 1.59
C PHE A 142 -11.49 -1.92 1.32
N CYS A 143 -12.00 -1.23 2.34
CA CYS A 143 -13.13 -0.31 2.21
C CYS A 143 -12.78 1.09 1.67
N PHE A 144 -11.50 1.40 1.42
CA PHE A 144 -11.05 2.76 1.04
C PHE A 144 -10.53 2.87 -0.41
N HIS A 145 -10.65 1.81 -1.21
CA HIS A 145 -10.36 1.78 -2.65
C HIS A 145 -11.63 1.58 -3.46
#